data_AF-A0A368F4E9-F1
#
_entry.id   AF-A0A368F4E9-F1
#
_cell.length_a   1.000
_cell.length_b   1.000
_cell.length_c   1.000
_cell.angle_alpha   90.00
_cell.angle_beta   90.00
_cell.angle_gamma   90.00
#
_symmetry.space_group_name_H-M   'P 1'
#
loop_
_entity.id
_entity.type
_entity.pdbx_description
1 polymer ?
#
loop_
_entity_poly.entity_id
_entity_poly.type
_entity_poly.pdbx_seq_one_letter_code
_entity_poly.pdbx_strand_id
1 'polypeptide(L)'
;MGGFMASLAASNVCEPVVVVPCMSWTTAGPAFTEGALRQAINYERLQQEVEDKSYLDKLRSIPNQNWIADMYERNKRNGLGLAYNMMCILMDEFTCLLNYPVPLDTSLCTAVVAEHDAYVLRSHGAPDFRVSFS
;
A
#
# COMPACT_ATOMS: atom_id res chain seq x y z
N MET A 1 -2.86 -9.74 -1.45
CA MET A 1 -4.20 -9.19 -1.10
C MET A 1 -4.85 -9.90 0.09
N GLY A 2 -4.89 -11.24 0.16
CA GLY A 2 -5.52 -11.95 1.29
C GLY A 2 -4.93 -11.66 2.68
N GLY A 3 -3.59 -11.61 2.81
CA GLY A 3 -2.93 -11.28 4.08
C GLY A 3 -3.27 -9.89 4.61
N PHE A 4 -3.37 -8.87 3.75
CA PHE A 4 -3.77 -7.52 4.14
C PHE A 4 -5.19 -7.48 4.72
N MET A 5 -6.13 -8.14 4.05
CA MET A 5 -7.52 -8.19 4.51
C MET A 5 -7.64 -8.95 5.84
N ALA A 6 -6.84 -10.00 6.04
CA ALA A 6 -6.78 -10.71 7.32
C ALA A 6 -6.22 -9.82 8.44
N SER A 7 -5.14 -9.09 8.18
CA SER A 7 -4.56 -8.12 9.14
C SER A 7 -5.54 -7.00 9.48
N LEU A 8 -6.26 -6.47 8.49
CA LEU A 8 -7.30 -5.47 8.66
C LEU A 8 -8.46 -5.97 9.53
N ALA A 9 -8.92 -7.21 9.30
CA ALA A 9 -9.96 -7.81 10.10
C ALA A 9 -9.51 -7.97 11.56
N ALA A 10 -8.27 -8.45 11.77
CA ALA A 10 -7.69 -8.64 13.09
C ALA A 10 -7.44 -7.31 13.83
N SER A 11 -7.16 -6.21 13.14
CA SER A 11 -7.00 -4.90 13.76
C SER A 11 -8.31 -4.23 14.17
N ASN A 12 -9.45 -4.65 13.61
CA ASN A 12 -10.75 -4.00 13.83
C ASN A 12 -11.73 -4.83 14.68
N VAL A 13 -11.41 -6.09 14.96
CA VAL A 13 -12.22 -6.94 15.84
C VAL A 13 -11.99 -6.56 17.31
N CYS A 14 -13.06 -6.55 18.10
CA CYS A 14 -13.00 -6.18 19.53
C CYS A 14 -12.56 -7.32 20.45
N GLU A 15 -12.15 -8.46 19.88
CA GLU A 15 -11.82 -9.69 20.59
C GLU A 15 -10.42 -10.16 20.16
N PRO A 16 -9.62 -10.78 21.05
CA PRO A 16 -8.33 -11.34 20.66
C PRO A 16 -8.52 -12.46 19.62
N VAL A 17 -7.96 -12.27 18.41
CA VAL A 17 -8.04 -13.24 17.32
C VAL A 17 -6.63 -13.64 16.88
N VAL A 18 -6.41 -14.94 16.72
CA VAL A 18 -5.18 -15.46 16.12
C VAL A 18 -5.20 -15.21 14.63
N VAL A 19 -4.15 -14.55 14.13
CA VAL A 19 -4.01 -14.25 12.70
C VAL A 19 -2.61 -14.62 12.21
N VAL A 20 -2.55 -15.37 11.11
CA VAL A 20 -1.31 -15.75 10.45
C VAL A 20 -1.34 -15.27 9.00
N PRO A 21 -1.18 -13.95 8.75
CA PRO A 21 -1.29 -13.40 7.41
C PRO A 21 -0.04 -13.70 6.60
N CYS A 22 -0.23 -14.19 5.37
CA CYS A 22 0.85 -14.25 4.38
C CYS A 22 0.95 -12.89 3.68
N MET A 23 2.04 -12.16 3.90
CA MET A 23 2.21 -10.79 3.43
C MET A 23 3.43 -10.66 2.52
N SER A 24 3.26 -9.97 1.40
CA SER A 24 4.37 -9.57 0.53
C SER A 24 4.99 -8.24 0.96
N TRP A 25 4.30 -7.40 1.74
CA TRP A 25 4.83 -6.15 2.29
C TRP A 25 3.84 -5.59 3.32
N THR A 26 4.14 -4.41 3.89
CA THR A 26 3.24 -3.65 4.79
C THR A 26 2.30 -2.69 4.07
N THR A 27 2.47 -2.52 2.76
CA THR A 27 1.55 -1.83 1.82
C THR A 27 1.55 -2.59 0.50
N ALA A 28 0.44 -2.62 -0.22
CA ALA A 28 0.35 -3.21 -1.54
C ALA A 28 0.96 -2.32 -2.63
N GLY A 29 1.33 -1.07 -2.33
CA GLY A 29 1.88 -0.08 -3.27
C GLY A 29 2.88 -0.68 -4.27
N PRO A 30 3.99 -1.29 -3.83
CA PRO A 30 5.00 -1.88 -4.71
C PRO A 30 4.45 -2.94 -5.66
N ALA A 31 3.47 -3.74 -5.23
CA ALA A 31 2.89 -4.78 -6.08
C ALA A 31 2.09 -4.21 -7.26
N PHE A 32 1.44 -3.07 -7.05
CA PHE A 32 0.65 -2.37 -8.06
C PHE A 32 1.50 -1.42 -8.91
N THR A 33 2.60 -0.89 -8.38
CA THR A 33 3.41 0.12 -9.07
C THR A 33 4.55 -0.50 -9.87
N GLU A 34 5.19 -1.54 -9.35
CA GLU A 34 6.42 -2.13 -9.93
C GLU A 34 6.35 -3.65 -10.00
N GLY A 35 5.46 -4.27 -9.23
CA GLY A 35 5.33 -5.71 -9.11
C GLY A 35 4.31 -6.35 -10.05
N ALA A 36 3.89 -7.57 -9.69
CA ALA A 36 3.08 -8.42 -10.57
C ALA A 36 1.71 -7.86 -10.94
N LEU A 37 1.16 -6.92 -10.17
CA LEU A 37 -0.16 -6.34 -10.45
C LEU A 37 -0.07 -5.12 -11.35
N ARG A 38 1.12 -4.55 -11.59
CA ARG A 38 1.30 -3.36 -12.44
C ARG A 38 0.68 -3.52 -13.82
N GLN A 39 0.91 -4.67 -14.46
CA GLN A 39 0.44 -4.94 -15.82
C GLN A 39 -1.09 -5.06 -15.92
N ALA A 40 -1.77 -5.31 -14.80
CA ALA A 40 -3.23 -5.39 -14.75
C ALA A 40 -3.88 -3.99 -14.61
N ILE A 41 -3.11 -2.96 -14.28
CA ILE A 41 -3.61 -1.59 -14.10
C ILE A 41 -3.54 -0.84 -15.43
N ASN A 42 -4.66 -0.23 -15.82
CA ASN A 42 -4.73 0.68 -16.95
C ASN A 42 -4.13 2.06 -16.58
N TYR A 43 -2.81 2.16 -16.64
CA TYR A 43 -2.08 3.40 -16.35
C TYR A 43 -2.37 4.53 -17.33
N GLU A 44 -2.71 4.23 -18.58
CA GLU A 44 -3.07 5.25 -19.57
C GLU A 44 -4.37 5.96 -19.17
N ARG A 45 -5.39 5.20 -18.77
CA ARG A 45 -6.63 5.77 -18.24
C ARG A 45 -6.39 6.53 -16.96
N LEU A 46 -5.60 5.98 -16.03
CA LEU A 46 -5.27 6.70 -14.79
C LEU A 46 -4.55 8.02 -15.09
N GLN A 47 -3.67 8.05 -16.09
CA GLN A 47 -3.00 9.27 -16.53
C GLN A 47 -4.01 10.32 -17.04
N GLN A 48 -4.99 9.90 -17.84
CA GLN A 48 -6.07 10.79 -18.30
C GLN A 48 -6.89 11.34 -17.13
N GLU A 49 -7.19 10.51 -16.13
CA GLU A 49 -7.95 10.91 -14.94
C GLU A 49 -7.17 11.93 -14.08
N VAL A 50 -5.87 11.74 -13.88
CA VAL A 50 -5.05 12.71 -13.10
C VAL A 50 -4.74 14.00 -13.85
N GLU A 51 -5.01 14.06 -15.16
CA GLU A 51 -4.94 15.29 -15.98
C GLU A 51 -6.29 16.00 -16.07
N ASP A 52 -7.40 15.29 -15.83
CA ASP A 52 -8.75 15.85 -15.84
C ASP A 52 -9.01 16.67 -14.56
N LYS A 53 -9.14 17.99 -14.75
CA LYS A 53 -9.45 18.93 -13.66
C LYS A 53 -10.75 18.57 -12.92
N SER A 54 -11.77 18.09 -13.64
CA SER A 54 -13.07 17.75 -13.03
C SER A 54 -12.97 16.53 -12.11
N TYR A 55 -12.11 15.57 -12.46
CA TYR A 55 -11.79 14.42 -11.62
C TYR A 55 -10.99 14.85 -10.39
N LEU A 56 -9.96 15.68 -10.58
CA LEU A 56 -9.17 16.21 -9.46
C LEU A 56 -10.02 17.03 -8.49
N ASP A 57 -10.97 17.83 -8.98
CA ASP A 57 -11.87 18.61 -8.10
C ASP A 57 -12.78 17.70 -7.26
N LYS A 58 -13.21 16.55 -7.79
CA LYS A 58 -13.93 15.53 -7.00
C LYS A 58 -13.03 14.94 -5.91
N LEU A 59 -11.78 14.62 -6.21
CA LEU A 59 -10.84 14.13 -5.19
C LEU A 59 -10.55 15.19 -4.12
N ARG A 60 -10.45 16.47 -4.49
CA ARG A 60 -10.29 17.59 -3.52
C ARG A 60 -11.49 17.77 -2.60
N SER A 61 -12.67 17.31 -3.00
CA SER A 61 -13.87 17.39 -2.17
C SER A 61 -13.88 16.38 -1.02
N ILE A 62 -12.98 15.39 -1.04
CA ILE A 62 -12.88 14.38 0.03
C ILE A 62 -12.25 15.04 1.26
N PRO A 63 -12.91 15.04 2.43
CA PRO A 63 -12.42 15.72 3.61
C PRO A 63 -11.17 15.02 4.17
N ASN A 64 -10.27 15.82 4.75
CA ASN A 64 -9.03 15.38 5.41
C ASN A 64 -8.03 14.64 4.50
N GLN A 65 -8.09 14.88 3.18
CA GLN A 65 -7.17 14.23 2.24
C GLN A 65 -6.28 15.25 1.51
N ASN A 66 -5.01 14.90 1.35
CA ASN A 66 -4.01 15.73 0.65
C ASN A 66 -3.43 15.03 -0.60
N TRP A 67 -4.08 13.96 -1.10
CA TRP A 67 -3.56 13.09 -2.14
C TRP A 67 -3.07 13.82 -3.39
N ILE A 68 -3.75 14.88 -3.81
CA ILE A 68 -3.39 15.62 -5.02
C ILE A 68 -2.11 16.43 -4.82
N ALA A 69 -1.98 17.13 -3.70
CA ALA A 69 -0.76 17.89 -3.42
C ALA A 69 0.44 16.95 -3.26
N ASP A 70 0.24 15.84 -2.54
CA ASP A 70 1.24 14.79 -2.36
C ASP A 70 1.65 14.18 -3.70
N MET A 71 0.70 13.94 -4.63
CA MET A 71 0.98 13.42 -5.96
C MET A 71 1.93 14.36 -6.72
N TYR A 72 1.61 15.65 -6.76
CA TYR A 72 2.46 16.63 -7.45
C TYR A 72 3.83 16.77 -6.78
N GLU A 73 3.88 16.75 -5.45
CA GLU A 73 5.13 16.83 -4.71
C GLU A 73 6.02 15.60 -4.94
N ARG A 74 5.47 14.39 -4.84
CA ARG A 74 6.22 13.15 -5.12
C ARG A 74 6.72 13.13 -6.56
N ASN A 75 5.88 13.53 -7.52
CA ASN A 75 6.29 13.61 -8.93
C ASN A 75 7.41 14.63 -9.15
N LYS A 76 7.39 15.77 -8.44
CA LYS A 76 8.49 16.75 -8.48
C LYS A 76 9.80 16.17 -7.93
N ARG A 77 9.73 15.28 -6.93
CA ARG A 77 10.90 14.66 -6.29
C ARG A 77 11.49 13.52 -7.13
N ASN A 78 10.67 12.66 -7.71
CA ASN A 78 11.13 11.43 -8.37
C ASN A 78 11.01 11.42 -9.91
N GLY A 79 10.17 12.26 -10.51
CA GLY A 79 9.95 12.32 -11.95
C GLY A 79 9.28 11.09 -12.58
N LEU A 80 8.65 10.21 -11.79
CA LEU A 80 8.10 8.94 -12.27
C LEU A 80 6.70 9.05 -12.92
N GLY A 81 6.11 10.25 -12.96
CA GLY A 81 4.81 10.52 -13.57
C GLY A 81 3.67 10.62 -12.56
N LEU A 82 2.62 11.36 -12.92
CA LEU A 82 1.47 11.60 -12.04
C LEU A 82 0.68 10.32 -11.75
N ALA A 83 0.38 9.52 -12.78
CA ALA A 83 -0.35 8.26 -12.59
C ALA A 83 0.38 7.26 -11.68
N TYR A 84 1.71 7.15 -11.81
CA TYR A 84 2.52 6.32 -10.93
C TYR A 84 2.39 6.80 -9.47
N ASN A 85 2.61 8.09 -9.23
CA ASN A 85 2.58 8.66 -7.89
C ASN A 85 1.19 8.63 -7.26
N MET A 86 0.13 8.83 -8.05
CA MET A 86 -1.25 8.66 -7.61
C MET A 86 -1.52 7.20 -7.21
N MET A 87 -1.07 6.22 -8.01
CA MET A 87 -1.21 4.81 -7.65
C MET A 87 -0.48 4.47 -6.34
N CYS A 88 0.74 4.97 -6.13
CA CYS A 88 1.43 4.82 -4.85
C CYS A 88 0.58 5.34 -3.69
N ILE A 89 0.06 6.57 -3.81
CA ILE A 89 -0.73 7.22 -2.76
C ILE A 89 -2.00 6.43 -2.46
N LEU A 90 -2.76 6.05 -3.49
CA LEU A 90 -4.01 5.32 -3.30
C LEU A 90 -3.77 3.94 -2.69
N MET A 91 -2.73 3.22 -3.12
CA MET A 91 -2.43 1.92 -2.55
C MET A 91 -1.94 2.05 -1.11
N ASP A 92 -1.08 3.02 -0.81
CA ASP A 92 -0.64 3.26 0.57
C ASP A 92 -1.81 3.63 1.47
N GLU A 93 -2.70 4.53 1.03
CA GLU A 93 -3.89 4.94 1.80
C GLU A 93 -4.73 3.73 2.22
N PHE A 94 -5.04 2.83 1.28
CA PHE A 94 -5.99 1.73 1.51
C PHE A 94 -5.35 0.41 1.91
N THR A 95 -4.02 0.31 1.96
CA THR A 95 -3.36 -0.98 2.25
C THR A 95 -2.17 -0.86 3.18
N CYS A 96 -1.72 0.34 3.53
CA CYS A 96 -0.69 0.50 4.55
C CYS A 96 -1.24 0.11 5.92
N LEU A 97 -0.62 -0.88 6.55
CA LEU A 97 -1.05 -1.37 7.87
C LEU A 97 -0.97 -0.30 8.97
N LEU A 98 -0.13 0.73 8.79
CA LEU A 98 0.00 1.84 9.73
C LEU A 98 -1.26 2.74 9.78
N ASN A 99 -2.14 2.64 8.78
CA ASN A 99 -3.39 3.40 8.74
C ASN A 99 -4.51 2.74 9.56
N TYR A 100 -4.26 1.55 10.13
CA TYR A 100 -5.23 0.80 10.92
C TYR A 100 -4.82 0.71 12.39
N PRO A 101 -5.76 0.45 13.31
CA PRO A 101 -5.44 0.23 14.71
C PRO A 101 -4.46 -0.93 14.91
N VAL A 102 -3.75 -0.93 16.04
CA VAL A 102 -2.95 -2.08 16.43
C VAL A 102 -3.90 -3.18 16.95
N PRO A 103 -3.74 -4.46 16.54
CA PRO A 103 -4.51 -5.56 17.11
C PRO A 103 -4.45 -5.59 18.64
N LEU A 104 -5.53 -6.01 19.27
CA LEU A 104 -5.68 -6.00 20.74
C LEU A 104 -4.57 -6.81 21.45
N ASP A 105 -4.19 -7.95 20.88
CA ASP A 105 -3.08 -8.77 21.35
C ASP A 105 -2.17 -9.15 20.19
N THR A 106 -1.06 -8.44 20.06
CA THR A 106 -0.06 -8.69 19.02
C THR A 106 0.68 -10.01 19.19
N SER A 107 0.65 -10.64 20.38
CA SER A 107 1.26 -11.97 20.58
C SER A 107 0.52 -13.07 19.81
N LEU A 108 -0.73 -12.82 19.40
CA LEU A 108 -1.55 -13.71 18.58
C LEU A 108 -1.34 -13.49 17.07
N CYS A 109 -0.48 -12.55 16.69
CA CYS A 109 -0.22 -12.18 15.30
C CYS A 109 1.12 -12.77 14.85
N THR A 110 1.12 -13.63 13.82
CA THR A 110 2.36 -14.15 13.21
C THR A 110 2.34 -13.90 11.72
N ALA A 111 3.03 -12.86 11.25
CA ALA A 111 3.15 -12.58 9.83
C ALA A 111 4.12 -13.55 9.17
N VAL A 112 3.71 -14.17 8.06
CA VAL A 112 4.58 -14.98 7.19
C VAL A 112 4.91 -14.15 5.96
N VAL A 113 6.20 -13.95 5.72
CA VAL A 113 6.69 -13.23 4.54
C VAL A 113 7.56 -14.19 3.74
N ALA A 114 7.20 -14.40 2.48
CA ALA A 114 8.05 -15.17 1.58
C ALA A 114 9.29 -14.35 1.23
N GLU A 115 10.45 -15.00 1.25
CA GLU A 115 11.72 -14.38 0.84
C GLU A 115 11.68 -13.97 -0.65
N HIS A 116 11.09 -14.84 -1.47
CA HIS A 116 10.98 -14.72 -2.92
C HIS A 116 9.49 -14.70 -3.32
N ASP A 117 8.79 -13.63 -2.97
CA ASP A 117 7.38 -13.49 -3.34
C ASP A 117 7.21 -12.94 -4.76
N ALA A 118 6.20 -13.42 -5.49
CA ALA A 118 5.97 -13.01 -6.88
C ALA A 118 5.29 -11.63 -6.99
N TYR A 119 4.75 -11.08 -5.91
CA TYR A 119 3.98 -9.84 -5.95
C TYR A 119 4.87 -8.60 -5.91
N VAL A 120 5.96 -8.63 -5.16
CA VAL A 120 6.90 -7.50 -5.05
C VAL A 120 8.26 -7.92 -5.58
N LEU A 121 8.77 -7.19 -6.58
CA LEU A 121 10.11 -7.40 -7.09
C LEU A 121 11.12 -6.93 -6.05
N ARG A 122 11.78 -7.88 -5.37
CA ARG A 122 12.84 -7.58 -4.39
C ARG A 122 14.19 -7.97 -4.96
N SER A 123 15.13 -7.03 -5.02
CA SER A 123 16.51 -7.30 -5.43
C SER A 123 17.32 -8.05 -4.35
N HIS A 124 16.90 -7.99 -3.08
CA HIS A 124 17.65 -8.51 -1.92
C HIS A 124 16.83 -9.41 -0.98
N GLY A 125 15.73 -10.00 -1.46
CA GLY A 125 14.84 -10.82 -0.62
C GLY A 125 14.04 -9.99 0.40
N ALA A 126 13.28 -10.66 1.28
CA ALA A 126 12.58 -10.00 2.37
C ALA A 126 13.57 -9.34 3.35
N PRO A 127 13.31 -8.13 3.87
CA PRO A 127 14.07 -7.62 5.00
C PRO A 127 13.95 -8.61 6.18
N ASP A 128 15.08 -9.02 6.74
CA ASP A 128 15.10 -9.86 7.92
C ASP A 128 14.69 -9.04 9.14
N PHE A 129 13.52 -9.36 9.70
CA PHE A 129 12.96 -8.70 10.88
C PHE A 129 13.81 -8.89 12.15
N ARG A 130 14.84 -9.74 12.13
CA ARG A 130 15.80 -9.92 13.23
C ARG A 130 16.95 -8.93 13.21
N VAL A 131 17.07 -8.09 12.18
CA VAL A 131 18.07 -7.01 12.18
C VAL A 131 17.53 -5.87 13.03
N SER A 132 17.76 -5.98 14.34
CA SER A 132 17.60 -4.87 15.27
C SER A 132 18.55 -3.75 14.87
N PHE A 133 18.01 -2.56 14.55
CA PHE A 133 18.81 -1.34 14.48
C PHE A 133 19.36 -1.06 15.88
N SER A 134 20.66 -1.30 16.05
CA SER A 134 21.46 -0.88 17.20
C SER A 134 21.81 0.59 17.10
#